data_AF-A0A679K3R1-F1
#
_entry.id   AF-A0A679K3R1-F1
#
_cell.length_a   1.000
_cell.length_b   1.000
_cell.length_c   1.000
_cell.angle_alpha   90.00
_cell.angle_beta   90.00
_cell.angle_gamma   90.00
#
_symmetry.space_group_name_H-M   'P 1'
#
loop_
_entity.id
_entity.type
_entity.pdbx_description
1 polymer ?
#
loop_
_entity_poly.entity_id
_entity_poly.type
_entity_poly.pdbx_seq_one_letter_code
_entity_poly.pdbx_strand_id
1 'polypeptide(L)'
;MAFEPKGQWEYLPRSIPDLTQKLKRKGRPLLYISAVAVLGLTQTIETSYSLDKSGALTVRQSVVSTNGKRHEPFALATVVFLATTGANTWPVPSDWNNSVNTVECLGGGGNGGGLRTSVARATGGGGGGYSASTISGLTPGGTTSYTVGAAAGDTWFVSSGTLLAKGGGNGGTASSGASLSGGSGGASASGVGATKFSGGNGGDVTANVATATGGGGAAGPNAAGVNGTNSSTAATSTAGGRGDGTSGGTGGASSGGAGNAGTEWDATHGSGGGGGGNYGNAGNITGGNGGLYGAGGGGGANNNGISGNASGGSGRQGLIIITYTPLTNIQYSQGVNITSTATLVIIKSAGKTVSRSATGTASITKAAQKTASITSTGTPSFRKTVARLIGGISSTGSVTVAAGRALLQTISIAASGTASFIRRAGKIISPSSTGSVTQGPRGIGKIVSPSSTGTVSVRKAIATLRSIASTGTVSVLKRAGKTITRTASGAVSLTVRAGRVVMIALTAVGTVSVRRQALKVIVLGSTAAVSFVKGMAQTVRITATGLVAIIWARFRYITTPNAGGKYITTSRSTGVQITSGSAPGNQITTDVSDNTDITTPSSASKQITA
;
A
#
# COMPACT_ATOMS: atom_id res chain seq x y z
N MET A 1 24.68 -26.74 -16.60
CA MET A 1 25.13 -27.34 -15.34
C MET A 1 23.95 -28.10 -14.76
N ALA A 2 23.99 -29.42 -14.84
CA ALA A 2 23.03 -30.30 -14.20
C ALA A 2 23.29 -30.27 -12.69
N PHE A 3 22.26 -29.98 -11.89
CA PHE A 3 22.29 -30.16 -10.45
C PHE A 3 21.72 -31.55 -10.16
N GLU A 4 22.56 -32.48 -9.72
CA GLU A 4 22.11 -33.72 -9.06
C GLU A 4 21.47 -33.37 -7.71
N PRO A 5 20.27 -33.87 -7.39
CA PRO A 5 19.72 -33.75 -6.05
C PRO A 5 20.23 -34.92 -5.20
N LYS A 6 21.28 -34.68 -4.39
CA LYS A 6 21.59 -35.54 -3.24
C LYS A 6 20.69 -35.16 -2.07
N GLY A 7 19.57 -35.86 -1.96
CA GLY A 7 18.68 -35.82 -0.79
C GLY A 7 17.59 -36.88 -0.93
N GLN A 8 17.55 -37.84 -0.01
CA GLN A 8 16.49 -38.86 0.04
C GLN A 8 15.14 -38.16 0.29
N TRP A 9 14.18 -38.42 -0.59
CA TRP A 9 12.79 -38.00 -0.43
C TRP A 9 12.09 -39.00 0.49
N GLU A 10 11.94 -38.67 1.78
CA GLU A 10 11.04 -39.45 2.66
C GLU A 10 9.58 -39.04 2.38
N TYR A 11 8.72 -40.05 2.23
CA TYR A 11 7.28 -39.88 2.08
C TYR A 11 6.63 -39.34 3.36
N LEU A 12 5.54 -38.58 3.20
CA LEU A 12 4.72 -38.00 4.28
C LEU A 12 4.40 -39.04 5.39
N PRO A 13 4.62 -38.72 6.68
CA PRO A 13 4.09 -39.54 7.77
C PRO A 13 2.57 -39.35 7.86
N ARG A 14 1.84 -40.47 7.97
CA ARG A 14 0.38 -40.54 7.87
C ARG A 14 -0.39 -40.00 9.08
N SER A 15 0.28 -39.54 10.15
CA SER A 15 -0.41 -39.03 11.36
C SER A 15 0.45 -38.08 12.22
N ILE A 16 -0.23 -37.15 12.94
CA ILE A 16 0.36 -36.14 13.84
C ILE A 16 1.24 -36.74 14.97
N PRO A 17 0.90 -37.88 15.60
CA PRO A 17 1.73 -38.47 16.66
C PRO A 17 3.15 -38.86 16.22
N ASP A 18 3.32 -39.32 14.97
CA ASP A 18 4.61 -39.73 14.40
C ASP A 18 5.56 -38.53 14.18
N LEU A 19 5.01 -37.36 13.88
CA LEU A 19 5.77 -36.12 13.69
C LEU A 19 6.33 -35.59 15.02
N THR A 20 5.52 -35.65 16.08
CA THR A 20 5.89 -35.20 17.44
C THR A 20 7.00 -36.07 18.03
N GLN A 21 6.96 -37.39 17.81
CA GLN A 21 8.05 -38.30 18.21
C GLN A 21 9.35 -38.01 17.43
N LYS A 22 9.27 -37.78 16.12
CA LYS A 22 10.45 -37.46 15.28
C LYS A 22 11.10 -36.14 15.64
N LEU A 23 10.32 -35.11 15.98
CA LEU A 23 10.84 -33.80 16.44
C LEU A 23 11.54 -33.88 17.80
N LYS A 24 10.99 -34.63 18.77
CA LYS A 24 11.64 -34.87 20.07
C LYS A 24 12.99 -35.59 19.95
N ARG A 25 13.13 -36.47 18.94
CA ARG A 25 14.34 -37.28 18.74
C ARG A 25 15.49 -36.55 18.05
N LYS A 26 15.20 -35.56 17.18
CA LYS A 26 16.22 -34.83 16.39
C LYS A 26 16.64 -33.47 16.95
N GLY A 27 15.91 -32.90 17.92
CA GLY A 27 16.30 -31.65 18.61
C GLY A 27 16.40 -30.40 17.72
N ARG A 28 15.91 -30.47 16.48
CA ARG A 28 15.95 -29.38 15.48
C ARG A 28 14.64 -29.34 14.68
N PRO A 29 14.21 -28.15 14.21
CA PRO A 29 12.99 -28.01 13.41
C PRO A 29 13.10 -28.79 12.09
N LEU A 30 12.01 -29.48 11.70
CA LEU A 30 11.89 -30.19 10.43
C LEU A 30 11.33 -29.23 9.37
N LEU A 31 12.05 -29.10 8.25
CA LEU A 31 11.67 -28.29 7.09
C LEU A 31 11.19 -29.21 5.97
N TYR A 32 9.94 -29.08 5.56
CA TYR A 32 9.37 -29.78 4.41
C TYR A 32 9.12 -28.79 3.27
N ILE A 33 9.52 -29.16 2.06
CA ILE A 33 9.41 -28.32 0.87
C ILE A 33 8.47 -29.01 -0.11
N SER A 34 7.34 -28.36 -0.45
CA SER A 34 6.43 -28.82 -1.50
C SER A 34 6.33 -27.74 -2.59
N ALA A 35 6.58 -28.10 -3.85
CA ALA A 35 6.45 -27.18 -4.98
C ALA A 35 5.04 -27.30 -5.59
N VAL A 36 4.37 -26.17 -5.82
CA VAL A 36 3.08 -26.13 -6.53
C VAL A 36 3.25 -25.23 -7.76
N ALA A 37 3.00 -25.78 -8.94
CA ALA A 37 3.06 -25.05 -10.20
C ALA A 37 1.65 -24.64 -10.61
N VAL A 38 1.35 -23.34 -10.59
CA VAL A 38 0.12 -22.78 -11.18
C VAL A 38 0.54 -21.74 -12.22
N LEU A 39 0.10 -21.95 -13.47
CA LEU A 39 0.14 -21.00 -14.59
C LEU A 39 1.40 -20.10 -14.65
N GLY A 40 2.56 -20.71 -14.90
CA GLY A 40 3.77 -20.00 -15.34
C GLY A 40 4.63 -19.34 -14.26
N LEU A 41 4.30 -19.52 -12.97
CA LEU A 41 5.15 -19.13 -11.84
C LEU A 41 5.35 -20.35 -10.93
N THR A 42 6.59 -20.85 -10.84
CA THR A 42 6.96 -21.91 -9.89
C THR A 42 7.09 -21.27 -8.50
N GLN A 43 6.13 -21.51 -7.62
CA GLN A 43 6.21 -21.09 -6.22
C GLN A 43 6.54 -22.29 -5.34
N THR A 44 7.49 -22.12 -4.41
CA THR A 44 7.89 -23.18 -3.49
C THR A 44 7.27 -22.89 -2.12
N ILE A 45 6.51 -23.83 -1.57
CA ILE A 45 5.93 -23.72 -0.24
C ILE A 45 6.86 -24.45 0.74
N GLU A 46 7.44 -23.71 1.68
CA GLU A 46 8.18 -24.26 2.81
C GLU A 46 7.24 -24.37 4.01
N THR A 47 7.04 -25.58 4.53
CA THR A 47 6.36 -25.82 5.80
C THR A 47 7.40 -26.22 6.84
N SER A 48 7.49 -25.46 7.92
CA SER A 48 8.39 -25.75 9.05
C SER A 48 7.60 -26.12 10.30
N TYR A 49 8.06 -27.15 10.98
CA TYR A 49 7.46 -27.66 12.22
C TYR A 49 8.46 -27.47 13.36
N SER A 50 8.03 -26.86 14.46
CA SER A 50 8.84 -26.69 15.66
C SER A 50 8.02 -26.99 16.91
N LEU A 51 8.61 -27.67 17.89
CA LEU A 51 8.04 -27.78 19.23
C LEU A 51 8.55 -26.62 20.08
N ASP A 52 7.65 -25.99 20.85
CA ASP A 52 8.08 -25.05 21.88
C ASP A 52 8.57 -25.79 23.14
N LYS A 53 9.02 -25.03 24.15
CA LYS A 53 9.53 -25.60 25.42
C LYS A 53 8.47 -26.36 26.23
N SER A 54 7.18 -26.15 25.94
CA SER A 54 6.06 -26.85 26.58
C SER A 54 5.65 -28.12 25.83
N GLY A 55 6.21 -28.35 24.64
CA GLY A 55 5.86 -29.48 23.78
C GLY A 55 4.70 -29.20 22.83
N ALA A 56 4.25 -27.94 22.71
CA ALA A 56 3.24 -27.55 21.74
C ALA A 56 3.85 -27.45 20.32
N LEU A 57 3.17 -28.07 19.34
CA LEU A 57 3.61 -28.09 17.94
C LEU A 57 3.20 -26.79 17.25
N THR A 58 4.19 -25.99 16.86
CA THR A 58 4.02 -24.81 16.01
C THR A 58 4.31 -25.17 14.55
N VAL A 59 3.36 -24.90 13.67
CA VAL A 59 3.50 -25.06 12.21
C VAL A 59 3.61 -23.68 11.58
N ARG A 60 4.64 -23.45 10.76
CA ARG A 60 4.80 -22.20 9.99
C ARG A 60 4.92 -22.52 8.51
N GLN A 61 4.03 -21.97 7.70
CA GLN A 61 4.10 -22.05 6.24
C GLN A 61 4.60 -20.72 5.65
N SER A 62 5.58 -20.79 4.77
CA SER A 62 6.13 -19.64 4.04
C SER A 62 6.21 -19.93 2.55
N VAL A 63 5.79 -18.97 1.73
CA VAL A 63 5.94 -19.04 0.28
C VAL A 63 7.28 -18.43 -0.12
N VAL A 64 8.12 -19.23 -0.74
CA VAL A 64 9.42 -18.82 -1.27
C VAL A 64 9.24 -18.48 -2.74
N SER A 65 9.42 -17.20 -3.08
CA SER A 65 9.52 -16.79 -4.48
C SER A 65 10.83 -17.31 -5.08
N THR A 66 10.88 -17.45 -6.41
CA THR A 66 12.05 -17.92 -7.18
C THR A 66 13.35 -17.13 -6.92
N ASN A 67 13.28 -16.01 -6.21
CA ASN A 67 14.41 -15.12 -5.93
C ASN A 67 14.94 -15.27 -4.49
N GLY A 68 14.55 -16.31 -3.75
CA GLY A 68 15.05 -16.60 -2.40
C GLY A 68 14.59 -15.64 -1.31
N LYS A 69 13.68 -14.70 -1.63
CA LYS A 69 13.05 -13.84 -0.62
C LYS A 69 11.89 -14.60 0.02
N ARG A 70 12.01 -14.85 1.31
CA ARG A 70 10.92 -15.28 2.18
C ARG A 70 9.87 -14.18 2.18
N HIS A 71 8.68 -14.46 1.66
CA HIS A 71 7.53 -13.60 1.91
C HIS A 71 7.05 -13.90 3.33
N GLU A 72 6.70 -12.85 4.08
CA GLU A 72 6.12 -12.97 5.42
C GLU A 72 4.98 -14.00 5.41
N PRO A 73 4.82 -14.76 6.50
CA PRO A 73 3.98 -15.96 6.52
C PRO A 73 2.56 -15.66 6.07
N PHE A 74 1.94 -16.64 5.42
CA PHE A 74 0.49 -16.65 5.19
C PHE A 74 -0.17 -16.39 6.55
N ALA A 75 -1.02 -15.36 6.65
CA ALA A 75 -1.70 -15.07 7.90
C ALA A 75 -2.58 -16.29 8.26
N LEU A 76 -2.25 -16.98 9.34
CA LEU A 76 -3.13 -17.97 9.94
C LEU A 76 -4.41 -17.25 10.39
N ALA A 77 -5.56 -17.91 10.29
CA ALA A 77 -6.81 -17.31 10.73
C ALA A 77 -6.71 -16.89 12.20
N THR A 78 -7.10 -15.64 12.48
CA THR A 78 -7.18 -15.08 13.83
C THR A 78 -8.55 -15.41 14.41
N VAL A 79 -8.57 -15.95 15.64
CA VAL A 79 -9.80 -16.25 16.40
C VAL A 79 -9.90 -15.29 17.59
N VAL A 80 -11.06 -14.67 17.78
CA VAL A 80 -11.36 -13.75 18.89
C VAL A 80 -12.63 -14.19 19.60
N PHE A 81 -12.59 -14.22 20.93
CA PHE A 81 -13.73 -14.55 21.80
C PHE A 81 -14.25 -13.30 22.51
N LEU A 82 -15.56 -13.06 22.44
CA LEU A 82 -16.23 -12.00 23.20
C LEU A 82 -17.25 -12.66 24.14
N ALA A 83 -16.96 -12.61 25.44
CA ALA A 83 -17.75 -13.28 26.49
C ALA A 83 -18.35 -12.32 27.53
N THR A 84 -18.05 -11.03 27.45
CA THR A 84 -18.58 -10.02 28.38
C THR A 84 -20.06 -9.74 28.08
N THR A 85 -20.94 -10.06 29.03
CA THR A 85 -22.39 -9.90 28.89
C THR A 85 -22.82 -8.45 28.72
N GLY A 86 -23.93 -8.24 28.01
CA GLY A 86 -24.51 -6.93 27.76
C GLY A 86 -24.03 -6.30 26.45
N ALA A 87 -24.50 -5.08 26.20
CA ALA A 87 -24.17 -4.33 24.99
C ALA A 87 -22.75 -3.77 25.05
N ASN A 88 -21.96 -4.03 24.01
CA ASN A 88 -20.55 -3.67 23.92
C ASN A 88 -20.16 -3.28 22.48
N THR A 89 -18.94 -2.78 22.31
CA THR A 89 -18.36 -2.49 20.99
C THR A 89 -17.05 -3.25 20.79
N TRP A 90 -16.79 -3.70 19.56
CA TRP A 90 -15.57 -4.38 19.17
C TRP A 90 -14.80 -3.54 18.15
N PRO A 91 -13.51 -3.22 18.40
CA PRO A 91 -12.68 -2.54 17.41
C PRO A 91 -12.38 -3.52 16.27
N VAL A 92 -12.79 -3.16 15.05
CA VAL A 92 -12.53 -3.96 13.86
C VAL A 92 -11.05 -3.82 13.51
N PRO A 93 -10.28 -4.91 13.43
CA PRO A 93 -8.87 -4.87 13.11
C PRO A 93 -8.59 -4.12 11.81
N SER A 94 -7.47 -3.39 11.74
CA SER A 94 -7.10 -2.63 10.53
C SER A 94 -6.77 -3.51 9.33
N ASP A 95 -6.47 -4.78 9.59
CA ASP A 95 -6.24 -5.85 8.63
C ASP A 95 -7.48 -6.73 8.44
N TRP A 96 -8.68 -6.31 8.86
CA TRP A 96 -9.91 -7.07 8.62
C TRP A 96 -10.17 -7.30 7.13
N ASN A 97 -10.53 -8.53 6.75
CA ASN A 97 -10.78 -8.94 5.37
C ASN A 97 -12.26 -9.29 5.16
N ASN A 98 -13.06 -8.42 4.53
CA ASN A 98 -14.50 -8.67 4.31
C ASN A 98 -14.85 -9.90 3.44
N SER A 99 -13.87 -10.60 2.84
CA SER A 99 -14.11 -11.75 1.96
C SER A 99 -14.04 -13.11 2.64
N VAL A 100 -13.37 -13.24 3.81
CA VAL A 100 -13.13 -14.54 4.46
C VAL A 100 -13.18 -14.41 5.98
N ASN A 101 -14.41 -14.29 6.51
CA ASN A 101 -14.65 -14.29 7.95
C ASN A 101 -15.85 -15.16 8.29
N THR A 102 -15.83 -15.72 9.49
CA THR A 102 -16.96 -16.39 10.09
C THR A 102 -17.17 -15.79 11.47
N VAL A 103 -18.39 -15.36 11.76
CA VAL A 103 -18.78 -14.97 13.11
C VAL A 103 -19.85 -15.94 13.57
N GLU A 104 -19.69 -16.40 14.81
CA GLU A 104 -20.55 -17.36 15.46
C GLU A 104 -21.09 -16.72 16.74
N CYS A 105 -22.36 -16.93 17.03
CA CYS A 105 -23.04 -16.46 18.23
C CYS A 105 -23.69 -17.65 18.92
N LEU A 106 -23.54 -17.69 20.24
CA LEU A 106 -24.20 -18.61 21.14
C LEU A 106 -25.05 -17.80 22.13
N GLY A 107 -26.34 -18.08 22.21
CA GLY A 107 -27.25 -17.44 23.17
C GLY A 107 -26.96 -17.84 24.61
N GLY A 108 -27.39 -17.04 25.59
CA GLY A 108 -27.30 -17.40 26.99
C GLY A 108 -28.35 -18.44 27.39
N GLY A 109 -27.99 -19.37 28.29
CA GLY A 109 -28.90 -20.38 28.80
C GLY A 109 -29.79 -19.84 29.91
N GLY A 110 -31.00 -20.39 30.04
CA GLY A 110 -31.96 -20.01 31.07
C GLY A 110 -31.61 -20.56 32.46
N ASN A 111 -32.08 -19.88 33.50
CA ASN A 111 -31.95 -20.34 34.87
C ASN A 111 -32.90 -21.52 35.14
N GLY A 112 -32.53 -22.42 36.05
CA GLY A 112 -33.47 -23.41 36.56
C GLY A 112 -34.53 -22.79 37.46
N GLY A 113 -35.67 -23.45 37.59
CA GLY A 113 -36.69 -23.10 38.58
C GLY A 113 -36.23 -23.43 40.00
N GLY A 114 -36.63 -22.63 40.98
CA GLY A 114 -36.42 -22.90 42.41
C GLY A 114 -37.74 -22.84 43.16
N LEU A 115 -38.16 -23.94 43.80
CA LEU A 115 -39.43 -23.97 44.52
C LEU A 115 -39.32 -24.69 45.88
N ARG A 116 -39.92 -24.07 46.90
CA ARG A 116 -40.04 -24.61 48.26
C ARG A 116 -41.50 -24.71 48.67
N THR A 117 -42.10 -25.89 48.52
CA THR A 117 -43.49 -26.21 48.93
C THR A 117 -43.63 -27.71 49.24
N SER A 118 -44.79 -28.13 49.78
CA SER A 118 -45.07 -29.53 50.16
C SER A 118 -45.19 -30.51 48.97
N VAL A 119 -45.25 -29.99 47.74
CA VAL A 119 -45.16 -30.74 46.48
C VAL A 119 -44.32 -29.89 45.52
N ALA A 120 -43.01 -29.82 45.77
CA ALA A 120 -42.13 -28.96 44.99
C ALA A 120 -41.79 -29.60 43.63
N ARG A 121 -42.20 -28.94 42.54
CA ARG A 121 -41.81 -29.27 41.16
C ARG A 121 -41.01 -28.12 40.59
N ALA A 122 -39.76 -28.41 40.21
CA ALA A 122 -38.87 -27.42 39.61
C ALA A 122 -38.24 -28.00 38.35
N THR A 123 -38.27 -27.26 37.25
CA THR A 123 -37.68 -27.70 35.99
C THR A 123 -36.36 -26.99 35.69
N GLY A 124 -35.52 -27.62 34.88
CA GLY A 124 -34.32 -26.98 34.35
C GLY A 124 -34.63 -25.87 33.34
N GLY A 125 -33.72 -24.92 33.20
CA GLY A 125 -33.73 -23.93 32.12
C GLY A 125 -33.25 -24.51 30.79
N GLY A 126 -33.63 -23.88 29.69
CA GLY A 126 -33.18 -24.26 28.34
C GLY A 126 -31.78 -23.74 28.02
N GLY A 127 -31.05 -24.44 27.16
CA GLY A 127 -29.78 -23.97 26.62
C GLY A 127 -29.99 -22.90 25.53
N GLY A 128 -28.97 -22.07 25.31
CA GLY A 128 -28.95 -21.09 24.23
C GLY A 128 -28.82 -21.75 22.85
N GLY A 129 -29.42 -21.12 21.85
CA GLY A 129 -29.28 -21.49 20.45
C GLY A 129 -27.95 -21.00 19.87
N TYR A 130 -27.61 -21.50 18.69
CA TYR A 130 -26.39 -21.17 17.95
C TYR A 130 -26.76 -20.60 16.59
N SER A 131 -26.02 -19.57 16.16
CA SER A 131 -26.12 -18.99 14.81
C SER A 131 -24.74 -18.61 14.31
N ALA A 132 -24.43 -18.89 13.04
CA ALA A 132 -23.18 -18.50 12.40
C ALA A 132 -23.42 -17.92 11.01
N SER A 133 -22.59 -16.95 10.62
CA SER A 133 -22.61 -16.36 9.28
C SER A 133 -21.27 -15.75 8.89
N THR A 134 -21.05 -15.60 7.58
CA THR A 134 -19.98 -14.75 7.07
C THR A 134 -20.40 -13.29 7.12
N ILE A 135 -19.63 -12.48 7.82
CA ILE A 135 -19.88 -11.04 7.96
C ILE A 135 -18.97 -10.25 7.00
N SER A 136 -19.60 -9.40 6.21
CA SER A 136 -18.96 -8.48 5.26
C SER A 136 -19.42 -7.04 5.50
N GLY A 137 -18.73 -6.07 4.92
CA GLY A 137 -19.07 -4.65 5.04
C GLY A 137 -18.61 -3.96 6.33
N LEU A 138 -17.81 -4.62 7.16
CA LEU A 138 -17.15 -3.93 8.28
C LEU A 138 -16.00 -3.06 7.76
N THR A 139 -15.87 -1.86 8.31
CA THR A 139 -14.78 -0.94 7.98
C THR A 139 -13.52 -1.34 8.76
N PRO A 140 -12.40 -1.73 8.10
CA PRO A 140 -11.15 -2.02 8.78
C PRO A 140 -10.66 -0.81 9.59
N GLY A 141 -10.28 -1.03 10.85
CA GLY A 141 -9.91 0.04 11.79
C GLY A 141 -11.12 0.81 12.37
N GLY A 142 -12.34 0.43 12.02
CA GLY A 142 -13.58 0.98 12.58
C GLY A 142 -14.00 0.28 13.88
N THR A 143 -15.27 0.41 14.22
CA THR A 143 -15.90 -0.29 15.36
C THR A 143 -17.22 -0.91 14.93
N THR A 144 -17.64 -1.96 15.62
CA THR A 144 -18.97 -2.56 15.43
C THR A 144 -19.60 -2.90 16.78
N SER A 145 -20.92 -2.87 16.85
CA SER A 145 -21.68 -3.17 18.06
C SER A 145 -21.95 -4.67 18.17
N TYR A 146 -22.04 -5.16 19.39
CA TYR A 146 -22.46 -6.52 19.69
C TYR A 146 -23.13 -6.59 21.06
N THR A 147 -23.82 -7.69 21.34
CA THR A 147 -24.29 -8.04 22.70
C THR A 147 -24.04 -9.51 22.95
N VAL A 148 -23.46 -9.82 24.11
CA VAL A 148 -23.43 -11.20 24.62
C VAL A 148 -24.58 -11.35 25.61
N GLY A 149 -25.45 -12.34 25.37
CA GLY A 149 -26.58 -12.62 26.24
C GLY A 149 -26.13 -13.08 27.63
N ALA A 150 -26.69 -12.49 28.68
CA ALA A 150 -26.64 -13.06 30.03
C ALA A 150 -27.51 -14.32 30.10
N ALA A 151 -27.80 -14.85 31.29
CA ALA A 151 -28.75 -15.94 31.41
C ALA A 151 -30.11 -15.57 30.76
N ALA A 152 -30.64 -16.47 29.93
CA ALA A 152 -31.81 -16.28 29.07
C ALA A 152 -31.72 -15.11 28.06
N GLY A 153 -30.55 -14.51 27.88
CA GLY A 153 -30.32 -13.39 26.98
C GLY A 153 -29.94 -13.83 25.57
N ASP A 154 -30.39 -13.08 24.58
CA ASP A 154 -29.95 -13.21 23.19
C ASP A 154 -28.51 -12.71 22.99
N THR A 155 -27.77 -13.36 22.09
CA THR A 155 -26.43 -12.95 21.67
C THR A 155 -26.46 -12.55 20.21
N TRP A 156 -25.95 -11.36 19.87
CA TRP A 156 -25.92 -10.86 18.50
C TRP A 156 -24.66 -10.07 18.17
N PHE A 157 -24.32 -10.02 16.89
CA PHE A 157 -23.16 -9.29 16.36
C PHE A 157 -23.57 -8.39 15.19
N VAL A 158 -23.03 -7.16 15.15
CA VAL A 158 -23.47 -6.03 14.29
C VAL A 158 -24.87 -5.52 14.64
N SER A 159 -25.87 -6.39 14.52
CA SER A 159 -27.25 -6.16 14.94
C SER A 159 -28.00 -7.48 15.10
N SER A 160 -29.14 -7.47 15.79
CA SER A 160 -30.04 -8.64 15.85
C SER A 160 -30.62 -9.03 14.49
N GLY A 161 -30.59 -8.14 13.49
CA GLY A 161 -30.99 -8.44 12.12
C GLY A 161 -29.87 -9.01 11.26
N THR A 162 -28.63 -9.05 11.74
CA THR A 162 -27.46 -9.51 10.98
C THR A 162 -27.01 -10.90 11.42
N LEU A 163 -26.80 -11.10 12.71
CA LEU A 163 -26.45 -12.40 13.31
C LEU A 163 -27.00 -12.44 14.73
N LEU A 164 -27.84 -13.43 15.01
CA LEU A 164 -28.58 -13.53 16.27
C LEU A 164 -28.76 -14.98 16.67
N ALA A 165 -28.28 -15.30 17.86
CA ALA A 165 -28.50 -16.56 18.53
C ALA A 165 -29.41 -16.33 19.74
N LYS A 166 -30.47 -17.14 19.84
CA LYS A 166 -31.51 -16.94 20.86
C LYS A 166 -31.11 -17.49 22.22
N GLY A 167 -31.44 -16.76 23.27
CA GLY A 167 -31.33 -17.24 24.64
C GLY A 167 -32.31 -18.38 24.93
N GLY A 168 -31.98 -19.24 25.89
CA GLY A 168 -32.88 -20.25 26.43
C GLY A 168 -33.86 -19.67 27.44
N GLY A 169 -35.03 -20.29 27.57
CA GLY A 169 -36.04 -19.94 28.57
C GLY A 169 -35.67 -20.42 29.97
N ASN A 170 -36.14 -19.70 31.00
CA ASN A 170 -36.01 -20.14 32.38
C ASN A 170 -36.91 -21.36 32.66
N GLY A 171 -36.49 -22.22 33.58
CA GLY A 171 -37.29 -23.34 34.07
C GLY A 171 -38.50 -22.87 34.88
N GLY A 172 -39.61 -23.57 34.72
CA GLY A 172 -40.83 -23.34 35.48
C GLY A 172 -40.81 -23.98 36.87
N THR A 173 -41.73 -23.52 37.72
CA THR A 173 -41.99 -24.03 39.06
C THR A 173 -43.49 -24.20 39.28
N ALA A 174 -43.92 -25.29 39.91
CA ALA A 174 -45.33 -25.48 40.29
C ALA A 174 -45.48 -26.28 41.59
N SER A 175 -46.50 -25.93 42.39
CA SER A 175 -46.84 -26.64 43.63
C SER A 175 -47.94 -27.69 43.45
N SER A 176 -48.64 -27.67 42.31
CA SER A 176 -49.70 -28.62 41.93
C SER A 176 -50.02 -28.47 40.44
N GLY A 177 -50.79 -29.40 39.87
CA GLY A 177 -51.26 -29.37 38.48
C GLY A 177 -50.67 -30.47 37.60
N ALA A 178 -51.10 -30.52 36.33
CA ALA A 178 -50.60 -31.47 35.33
C ALA A 178 -49.13 -31.19 34.94
N SER A 179 -48.62 -31.78 33.86
CA SER A 179 -47.23 -31.66 33.40
C SER A 179 -46.68 -30.21 33.45
N LEU A 180 -45.44 -30.05 33.93
CA LEU A 180 -44.73 -28.79 34.01
C LEU A 180 -43.56 -28.83 33.02
N SER A 181 -43.58 -27.94 32.04
CA SER A 181 -42.52 -27.89 31.03
C SER A 181 -41.24 -27.27 31.55
N GLY A 182 -40.12 -27.80 31.10
CA GLY A 182 -38.82 -27.16 31.25
C GLY A 182 -38.72 -25.88 30.42
N GLY A 183 -37.67 -25.10 30.69
CA GLY A 183 -37.37 -23.92 29.90
C GLY A 183 -37.07 -24.30 28.45
N SER A 184 -37.74 -23.66 27.49
CA SER A 184 -37.48 -23.91 26.07
C SER A 184 -36.03 -23.57 25.70
N GLY A 185 -35.40 -24.38 24.85
CA GLY A 185 -34.11 -24.03 24.27
C GLY A 185 -34.21 -22.81 23.34
N GLY A 186 -33.10 -22.10 23.16
CA GLY A 186 -33.02 -20.99 22.24
C GLY A 186 -33.32 -21.44 20.82
N ALA A 187 -34.43 -20.97 20.25
CA ALA A 187 -34.97 -21.48 19.00
C ALA A 187 -34.20 -20.99 17.76
N SER A 188 -33.67 -21.91 16.96
CA SER A 188 -32.98 -21.61 15.69
C SER A 188 -33.89 -20.95 14.65
N ALA A 189 -35.19 -21.27 14.67
CA ALA A 189 -36.19 -20.68 13.78
C ALA A 189 -36.26 -19.15 13.94
N SER A 190 -36.07 -18.68 15.17
CA SER A 190 -36.11 -17.26 15.51
C SER A 190 -34.71 -16.62 15.52
N GLY A 191 -33.65 -17.39 15.24
CA GLY A 191 -32.28 -16.90 15.08
C GLY A 191 -32.00 -16.41 13.66
N VAL A 192 -31.00 -15.54 13.53
CA VAL A 192 -30.52 -14.99 12.26
C VAL A 192 -29.09 -15.48 12.04
N GLY A 193 -28.84 -16.08 10.88
CA GLY A 193 -27.56 -16.72 10.54
C GLY A 193 -27.74 -17.72 9.40
N ALA A 194 -26.66 -18.07 8.72
CA ALA A 194 -26.66 -19.08 7.66
C ALA A 194 -26.76 -20.50 8.23
N THR A 195 -25.96 -20.79 9.28
CA THR A 195 -26.04 -22.03 10.04
C THR A 195 -26.69 -21.76 11.37
N LYS A 196 -27.68 -22.56 11.77
CA LYS A 196 -28.41 -22.36 13.03
C LYS A 196 -28.78 -23.68 13.67
N PHE A 197 -28.66 -23.74 15.00
CA PHE A 197 -29.07 -24.89 15.81
C PHE A 197 -29.80 -24.43 17.06
N SER A 198 -30.81 -25.20 17.49
CA SER A 198 -31.56 -24.88 18.70
C SER A 198 -30.81 -25.38 19.93
N GLY A 199 -30.89 -24.62 21.03
CA GLY A 199 -30.48 -25.15 22.34
C GLY A 199 -31.39 -26.29 22.78
N GLY A 200 -30.93 -27.10 23.72
CA GLY A 200 -31.76 -28.13 24.35
C GLY A 200 -32.79 -27.50 25.30
N ASN A 201 -33.97 -28.09 25.39
CA ASN A 201 -34.94 -27.74 26.42
C ASN A 201 -34.45 -28.21 27.79
N GLY A 202 -34.87 -27.54 28.86
CA GLY A 202 -34.84 -28.14 30.20
C GLY A 202 -35.74 -29.37 30.26
N GLY A 203 -35.47 -30.29 31.19
CA GLY A 203 -36.28 -31.49 31.36
C GLY A 203 -37.69 -31.15 31.85
N ASP A 204 -38.70 -31.81 31.32
CA ASP A 204 -40.09 -31.67 31.76
C ASP A 204 -40.39 -32.53 32.98
N VAL A 205 -41.30 -32.05 33.84
CA VAL A 205 -41.97 -32.91 34.82
C VAL A 205 -43.30 -33.38 34.23
N THR A 206 -43.39 -34.65 33.83
CA THR A 206 -44.51 -35.20 33.06
C THR A 206 -45.63 -35.82 33.91
N ALA A 207 -45.50 -35.80 35.25
CA ALA A 207 -46.51 -36.24 36.20
C ALA A 207 -46.67 -35.25 37.37
N ASN A 208 -47.77 -35.32 38.12
CA ASN A 208 -47.96 -34.51 39.33
C ASN A 208 -47.20 -35.10 40.52
N VAL A 209 -45.87 -35.05 40.46
CA VAL A 209 -44.96 -35.62 41.46
C VAL A 209 -43.90 -34.61 41.88
N ALA A 210 -43.49 -34.60 43.14
CA ALA A 210 -42.41 -33.72 43.61
C ALA A 210 -41.06 -34.21 43.05
N THR A 211 -40.38 -33.37 42.26
CA THR A 211 -39.15 -33.75 41.53
C THR A 211 -38.43 -32.50 41.04
N ALA A 212 -37.15 -32.63 40.72
CA ALA A 212 -36.38 -31.61 40.00
C ALA A 212 -35.79 -32.16 38.70
N THR A 213 -35.77 -31.39 37.62
CA THR A 213 -35.17 -31.85 36.34
C THR A 213 -33.91 -31.09 35.98
N GLY A 214 -33.05 -31.71 35.15
CA GLY A 214 -31.86 -31.09 34.61
C GLY A 214 -32.15 -30.04 33.54
N GLY A 215 -31.22 -29.10 33.36
CA GLY A 215 -31.25 -28.07 32.32
C GLY A 215 -30.83 -28.61 30.94
N GLY A 216 -31.18 -27.87 29.90
CA GLY A 216 -30.79 -28.17 28.53
C GLY A 216 -29.34 -27.77 28.22
N GLY A 217 -28.68 -28.55 27.37
CA GLY A 217 -27.37 -28.23 26.83
C GLY A 217 -27.44 -27.10 25.80
N ALA A 218 -26.37 -26.32 25.70
CA ALA A 218 -26.26 -25.28 24.68
C ALA A 218 -26.11 -25.91 23.27
N ALA A 219 -26.58 -25.23 22.24
CA ALA A 219 -26.23 -25.58 20.87
C ALA A 219 -24.75 -25.26 20.58
N GLY A 220 -24.21 -25.77 19.47
CA GLY A 220 -22.87 -25.42 19.04
C GLY A 220 -22.69 -25.56 17.52
N PRO A 221 -21.44 -25.53 17.04
CA PRO A 221 -21.16 -25.57 15.61
C PRO A 221 -21.50 -26.90 14.93
N ASN A 222 -21.69 -27.99 15.68
CA ASN A 222 -21.87 -29.32 15.11
C ASN A 222 -23.32 -29.83 15.16
N ALA A 223 -24.14 -29.38 16.10
CA ALA A 223 -25.51 -29.83 16.35
C ALA A 223 -26.29 -28.96 17.37
N ALA A 224 -27.56 -29.31 17.51
CA ALA A 224 -28.42 -28.81 18.59
C ALA A 224 -27.93 -29.27 19.97
N GLY A 225 -28.27 -28.49 20.99
CA GLY A 225 -28.08 -28.90 22.37
C GLY A 225 -29.03 -30.04 22.74
N VAL A 226 -28.57 -30.97 23.58
CA VAL A 226 -29.41 -32.08 24.05
C VAL A 226 -30.33 -31.57 25.17
N ASN A 227 -31.56 -32.06 25.19
CA ASN A 227 -32.52 -31.72 26.24
C ASN A 227 -32.07 -32.26 27.62
N GLY A 228 -32.48 -31.58 28.68
CA GLY A 228 -32.46 -32.14 30.03
C GLY A 228 -33.36 -33.37 30.12
N THR A 229 -33.07 -34.26 31.06
CA THR A 229 -33.84 -35.51 31.19
C THR A 229 -35.18 -35.24 31.88
N ASN A 230 -36.28 -35.68 31.26
CA ASN A 230 -37.63 -35.56 31.84
C ASN A 230 -37.79 -36.46 33.06
N SER A 231 -38.74 -36.13 33.95
CA SER A 231 -39.11 -36.99 35.09
C SER A 231 -40.62 -37.12 35.28
N SER A 232 -41.09 -38.34 35.50
CA SER A 232 -42.42 -38.67 36.01
C SER A 232 -42.37 -39.31 37.41
N THR A 233 -41.18 -39.43 38.00
CA THR A 233 -40.97 -40.20 39.24
C THR A 233 -40.85 -39.27 40.45
N ALA A 234 -41.61 -39.57 41.50
CA ALA A 234 -41.59 -38.79 42.74
C ALA A 234 -40.24 -38.90 43.46
N ALA A 235 -39.87 -37.82 44.13
CA ALA A 235 -38.67 -37.68 44.93
C ALA A 235 -37.36 -37.97 44.18
N THR A 236 -37.33 -37.67 42.88
CA THR A 236 -36.13 -37.85 42.04
C THR A 236 -35.54 -36.54 41.58
N SER A 237 -34.31 -36.63 41.08
CA SER A 237 -33.74 -35.59 40.26
C SER A 237 -33.08 -36.18 39.03
N THR A 238 -32.97 -35.39 37.95
CA THR A 238 -32.46 -35.89 36.67
C THR A 238 -31.22 -35.14 36.18
N ALA A 239 -30.46 -35.78 35.31
CA ALA A 239 -29.28 -35.20 34.70
C ALA A 239 -29.62 -34.10 33.67
N GLY A 240 -28.69 -33.17 33.48
CA GLY A 240 -28.77 -32.17 32.43
C GLY A 240 -28.40 -32.73 31.05
N GLY A 241 -28.73 -31.98 30.00
CA GLY A 241 -28.41 -32.31 28.62
C GLY A 241 -26.99 -31.91 28.22
N ARG A 242 -26.38 -32.64 27.29
CA ARG A 242 -25.06 -32.31 26.72
C ARG A 242 -25.11 -31.10 25.76
N GLY A 243 -24.07 -30.29 25.74
CA GLY A 243 -23.85 -29.27 24.70
C GLY A 243 -23.55 -29.88 23.32
N ASP A 244 -24.06 -29.27 22.25
CA ASP A 244 -23.72 -29.53 20.83
C ASP A 244 -23.79 -31.01 20.37
N GLY A 245 -24.45 -31.88 21.14
CA GLY A 245 -24.64 -33.33 20.87
C GLY A 245 -23.38 -34.20 20.77
N THR A 246 -22.19 -33.64 20.53
CA THR A 246 -21.02 -34.37 20.00
C THR A 246 -19.72 -34.13 20.75
N SER A 247 -19.24 -32.89 20.83
CA SER A 247 -17.99 -32.49 21.50
C SER A 247 -18.24 -31.48 22.63
N GLY A 248 -19.47 -31.02 22.76
CA GLY A 248 -19.86 -30.09 23.81
C GLY A 248 -19.86 -30.71 25.19
N GLY A 249 -19.91 -29.81 26.16
CA GLY A 249 -19.81 -30.12 27.57
C GLY A 249 -20.85 -31.14 28.00
N THR A 250 -20.43 -32.12 28.79
CA THR A 250 -21.34 -33.13 29.33
C THR A 250 -22.35 -32.47 30.26
N GLY A 251 -23.60 -32.95 30.23
CA GLY A 251 -24.60 -32.54 31.19
C GLY A 251 -24.19 -32.91 32.62
N GLY A 252 -24.62 -32.09 33.58
CA GLY A 252 -24.39 -32.35 34.99
C GLY A 252 -25.18 -33.57 35.47
N ALA A 253 -24.56 -34.38 36.31
CA ALA A 253 -25.24 -35.49 36.97
C ALA A 253 -26.42 -34.98 37.84
N SER A 254 -27.38 -35.85 38.12
CA SER A 254 -28.49 -35.55 39.04
C SER A 254 -27.99 -35.09 40.42
N SER A 255 -28.91 -34.67 41.29
CA SER A 255 -28.63 -34.16 42.63
C SER A 255 -27.74 -32.90 42.63
N GLY A 256 -27.96 -32.01 41.66
CA GLY A 256 -27.30 -30.70 41.60
C GLY A 256 -25.92 -30.69 40.96
N GLY A 257 -25.52 -31.73 40.22
CA GLY A 257 -24.26 -31.75 39.48
C GLY A 257 -24.18 -30.61 38.47
N ALA A 258 -23.06 -29.88 38.45
CA ALA A 258 -22.83 -28.83 37.46
C ALA A 258 -22.58 -29.42 36.06
N GLY A 259 -23.04 -28.73 35.03
CA GLY A 259 -22.67 -29.06 33.66
C GLY A 259 -21.21 -28.67 33.35
N ASN A 260 -20.58 -29.43 32.46
CA ASN A 260 -19.21 -29.17 32.03
C ASN A 260 -19.17 -28.20 30.85
N ALA A 261 -18.02 -27.55 30.66
CA ALA A 261 -17.75 -26.76 29.47
C ALA A 261 -17.39 -27.63 28.27
N GLY A 262 -17.72 -27.17 27.07
CA GLY A 262 -17.26 -27.76 25.81
C GLY A 262 -15.83 -27.34 25.45
N THR A 263 -15.32 -27.85 24.33
CA THR A 263 -13.96 -27.55 23.82
C THR A 263 -13.91 -27.37 22.30
N GLU A 264 -15.03 -27.00 21.69
CA GLU A 264 -15.19 -26.95 20.23
C GLU A 264 -14.32 -25.88 19.56
N TRP A 265 -14.05 -24.77 20.25
CA TRP A 265 -13.24 -23.69 19.70
C TRP A 265 -11.81 -23.68 20.26
N ASP A 266 -11.65 -23.91 21.56
CA ASP A 266 -10.34 -24.14 22.19
C ASP A 266 -10.47 -24.95 23.50
N ALA A 267 -9.39 -25.06 24.28
CA ALA A 267 -9.36 -25.83 25.53
C ALA A 267 -10.29 -25.29 26.65
N THR A 268 -10.79 -24.06 26.52
CA THR A 268 -11.56 -23.33 27.54
C THR A 268 -12.89 -22.76 27.01
N HIS A 269 -13.09 -22.71 25.69
CA HIS A 269 -14.27 -22.19 25.03
C HIS A 269 -14.97 -23.29 24.25
N GLY A 270 -16.22 -23.53 24.63
CA GLY A 270 -17.10 -24.48 23.98
C GLY A 270 -18.55 -24.38 24.45
N SER A 271 -19.42 -25.15 23.83
CA SER A 271 -20.83 -25.20 24.22
C SER A 271 -20.99 -25.96 25.54
N GLY A 272 -21.72 -25.39 26.49
CA GLY A 272 -21.86 -25.96 27.82
C GLY A 272 -22.93 -27.05 27.90
N GLY A 273 -22.72 -28.04 28.78
CA GLY A 273 -23.76 -28.97 29.20
C GLY A 273 -24.69 -28.35 30.25
N GLY A 274 -25.97 -28.70 30.24
CA GLY A 274 -26.95 -28.25 31.22
C GLY A 274 -26.67 -28.82 32.62
N GLY A 275 -27.03 -28.09 33.67
CA GLY A 275 -26.87 -28.55 35.05
C GLY A 275 -27.90 -29.60 35.46
N GLY A 276 -27.57 -30.52 36.35
CA GLY A 276 -28.50 -31.52 36.87
C GLY A 276 -29.49 -30.93 37.88
N GLY A 277 -30.71 -31.46 37.91
CA GLY A 277 -31.71 -31.09 38.90
C GLY A 277 -31.28 -31.51 40.30
N ASN A 278 -31.80 -30.86 41.33
CA ASN A 278 -31.59 -31.25 42.72
C ASN A 278 -32.92 -31.30 43.47
N TYR A 279 -33.19 -32.45 44.08
CA TYR A 279 -34.36 -32.68 44.90
C TYR A 279 -33.90 -33.18 46.28
N GLY A 280 -34.48 -32.65 47.34
CA GLY A 280 -34.22 -33.12 48.70
C GLY A 280 -35.30 -32.75 49.71
N ASN A 281 -35.25 -33.39 50.87
CA ASN A 281 -36.23 -33.24 51.96
C ASN A 281 -35.74 -32.37 53.13
N ALA A 282 -34.50 -31.87 53.09
CA ALA A 282 -33.92 -31.01 54.12
C ALA A 282 -32.73 -30.19 53.57
N GLY A 283 -32.48 -29.02 54.18
CA GLY A 283 -31.32 -28.18 53.87
C GLY A 283 -31.48 -27.27 52.66
N ASN A 284 -30.38 -26.61 52.27
CA ASN A 284 -30.32 -25.78 51.07
C ASN A 284 -30.21 -26.67 49.83
N ILE A 285 -31.23 -26.63 48.99
CA ILE A 285 -31.30 -27.41 47.75
C ILE A 285 -31.05 -26.47 46.58
N THR A 286 -29.94 -26.69 45.87
CA THR A 286 -29.59 -25.89 44.70
C THR A 286 -29.40 -26.80 43.49
N GLY A 287 -30.11 -26.50 42.41
CA GLY A 287 -29.88 -27.14 41.12
C GLY A 287 -28.48 -26.85 40.60
N GLY A 288 -27.94 -27.75 39.77
CA GLY A 288 -26.62 -27.60 39.20
C GLY A 288 -26.56 -26.41 38.24
N ASN A 289 -25.47 -25.64 38.29
CA ASN A 289 -25.24 -24.59 37.30
C ASN A 289 -25.01 -25.20 35.92
N GLY A 290 -25.40 -24.48 34.86
CA GLY A 290 -24.98 -24.82 33.50
C GLY A 290 -23.45 -24.74 33.34
N GLY A 291 -22.92 -25.51 32.40
CA GLY A 291 -21.55 -25.38 31.93
C GLY A 291 -21.36 -24.14 31.06
N LEU A 292 -20.15 -23.59 31.04
CA LEU A 292 -19.81 -22.49 30.12
C LEU A 292 -19.68 -23.06 28.70
N TYR A 293 -20.27 -22.49 27.65
CA TYR A 293 -21.14 -21.32 27.55
C TYR A 293 -22.58 -21.71 27.15
N GLY A 294 -23.55 -20.84 27.42
CA GLY A 294 -24.93 -20.95 26.93
C GLY A 294 -25.79 -22.05 27.55
N ALA A 295 -25.31 -22.82 28.52
CA ALA A 295 -26.07 -23.93 29.07
C ALA A 295 -27.16 -23.50 30.08
N GLY A 296 -28.25 -24.25 30.14
CA GLY A 296 -29.33 -24.06 31.11
C GLY A 296 -28.98 -24.61 32.49
N GLY A 297 -29.46 -23.94 33.55
CA GLY A 297 -29.33 -24.42 34.94
C GLY A 297 -30.35 -25.50 35.29
N GLY A 298 -30.01 -26.41 36.21
CA GLY A 298 -30.93 -27.44 36.71
C GLY A 298 -31.95 -26.88 37.71
N GLY A 299 -33.12 -27.52 37.83
CA GLY A 299 -34.14 -27.16 38.81
C GLY A 299 -33.73 -27.49 40.25
N GLY A 300 -34.20 -26.72 41.23
CA GLY A 300 -34.04 -26.99 42.65
C GLY A 300 -35.39 -27.11 43.35
N ALA A 301 -35.71 -28.28 43.89
CA ALA A 301 -36.98 -28.55 44.57
C ALA A 301 -36.73 -29.07 45.99
N ASN A 302 -37.31 -28.41 46.98
CA ASN A 302 -37.30 -28.89 48.36
C ASN A 302 -38.72 -29.25 48.79
N ASN A 303 -38.90 -30.51 49.19
CA ASN A 303 -40.19 -31.06 49.63
C ASN A 303 -40.32 -31.04 51.15
N ASN A 304 -40.12 -29.88 51.78
CA ASN A 304 -40.36 -29.75 53.20
C ASN A 304 -40.60 -28.29 53.61
N GLY A 305 -41.62 -28.07 54.44
CA GLY A 305 -41.92 -26.77 55.06
C GLY A 305 -40.95 -26.39 56.18
N ILE A 306 -39.80 -27.05 56.28
CA ILE A 306 -38.78 -26.88 57.32
C ILE A 306 -37.56 -26.16 56.72
N SER A 307 -36.93 -25.32 57.52
CA SER A 307 -35.82 -24.40 57.20
C SER A 307 -34.83 -24.88 56.13
N GLY A 308 -34.68 -24.06 55.08
CA GLY A 308 -33.77 -24.25 53.94
C GLY A 308 -34.26 -23.46 52.71
N ASN A 309 -33.36 -23.05 51.81
CA ASN A 309 -33.72 -22.37 50.55
C ASN A 309 -33.67 -23.35 49.38
N ALA A 310 -34.64 -23.26 48.45
CA ALA A 310 -34.62 -24.01 47.19
C ALA A 310 -34.36 -23.04 46.04
N SER A 311 -33.24 -23.19 45.34
CA SER A 311 -32.86 -22.34 44.22
C SER A 311 -32.57 -23.18 42.98
N GLY A 312 -33.01 -22.71 41.82
CA GLY A 312 -32.51 -23.24 40.56
C GLY A 312 -31.03 -22.96 40.39
N GLY A 313 -30.36 -23.79 39.61
CA GLY A 313 -29.02 -23.51 39.12
C GLY A 313 -29.04 -22.34 38.14
N SER A 314 -27.94 -21.59 38.08
CA SER A 314 -27.80 -20.49 37.15
C SER A 314 -27.55 -21.01 35.72
N GLY A 315 -28.23 -20.41 34.76
CA GLY A 315 -27.86 -20.51 33.35
C GLY A 315 -26.55 -19.78 33.08
N ARG A 316 -25.89 -20.10 31.98
CA ARG A 316 -24.61 -19.46 31.61
C ARG A 316 -24.77 -18.48 30.47
N GLN A 317 -23.91 -17.47 30.47
CA GLN A 317 -23.88 -16.47 29.41
C GLN A 317 -23.57 -17.07 28.05
N GLY A 318 -23.94 -16.35 27.00
CA GLY A 318 -23.57 -16.65 25.62
C GLY A 318 -22.11 -16.41 25.31
N LEU A 319 -21.76 -16.52 24.03
CA LEU A 319 -20.41 -16.30 23.51
C LEU A 319 -20.47 -15.82 22.06
N ILE A 320 -19.55 -14.95 21.66
CA ILE A 320 -19.31 -14.63 20.25
C ILE A 320 -17.89 -15.06 19.88
N ILE A 321 -17.77 -15.75 18.75
CA ILE A 321 -16.51 -16.20 18.17
C ILE A 321 -16.34 -15.54 16.82
N ILE A 322 -15.21 -14.87 16.61
CA ILE A 322 -14.87 -14.20 15.35
C ILE A 322 -13.62 -14.88 14.80
N THR A 323 -13.75 -15.52 13.65
CA THR A 323 -12.64 -16.11 12.91
C THR A 323 -12.44 -15.33 11.62
N TYR A 324 -11.28 -14.71 11.43
CA TYR A 324 -10.97 -13.98 10.20
C TYR A 324 -9.56 -14.24 9.70
N THR A 325 -9.36 -14.16 8.40
CA THR A 325 -8.02 -14.18 7.80
C THR A 325 -7.57 -12.74 7.54
N PRO A 326 -6.55 -12.23 8.25
CA PRO A 326 -6.05 -10.87 8.01
C PRO A 326 -5.75 -10.59 6.54
N LEU A 327 -6.09 -9.39 6.07
CA LEU A 327 -5.57 -8.83 4.84
C LEU A 327 -4.05 -8.80 4.97
N THR A 328 -3.39 -9.70 4.25
CA THR A 328 -1.96 -9.54 4.00
C THR A 328 -1.83 -8.27 3.18
N ASN A 329 -1.47 -7.17 3.84
CA ASN A 329 -0.95 -5.99 3.16
C ASN A 329 0.38 -6.40 2.52
N ILE A 330 0.31 -7.08 1.38
CA ILE A 330 1.43 -7.10 0.45
C ILE A 330 1.47 -5.70 -0.13
N GLN A 331 2.08 -4.79 0.64
CA GLN A 331 2.67 -3.59 0.11
C GLN A 331 3.72 -4.10 -0.89
N TYR A 332 3.30 -4.34 -2.12
CA TYR A 332 4.19 -4.29 -3.26
C TYR A 332 4.64 -2.83 -3.30
N SER A 333 5.66 -2.51 -2.49
CA SER A 333 6.50 -1.36 -2.73
C SER A 333 7.06 -1.58 -4.12
N GLN A 334 6.36 -1.07 -5.13
CA GLN A 334 6.83 -1.02 -6.52
C GLN A 334 7.91 0.06 -6.69
N GLY A 335 8.61 0.36 -5.58
CA GLY A 335 9.82 1.15 -5.45
C GLY A 335 11.01 0.20 -5.32
N VAL A 336 11.71 -0.05 -6.43
CA VAL A 336 12.96 -0.82 -6.38
C VAL A 336 14.09 0.15 -6.06
N ASN A 337 14.64 0.08 -4.85
CA ASN A 337 15.84 0.80 -4.43
C ASN A 337 17.04 -0.14 -4.54
N ILE A 338 18.01 0.16 -5.41
CA ILE A 338 19.23 -0.64 -5.57
C ILE A 338 20.43 0.23 -5.26
N THR A 339 21.19 -0.16 -4.23
CA THR A 339 22.45 0.48 -3.82
C THR A 339 23.60 -0.48 -4.10
N SER A 340 24.64 -0.01 -4.79
CA SER A 340 25.82 -0.83 -5.15
C SER A 340 27.10 -0.05 -4.89
N THR A 341 28.11 -0.69 -4.29
CA THR A 341 29.46 -0.11 -4.15
C THR A 341 30.31 -0.25 -5.42
N ALA A 342 29.80 -0.96 -6.42
CA ALA A 342 30.45 -1.22 -7.71
C ALA A 342 29.56 -0.82 -8.91
N THR A 343 30.04 -1.09 -10.13
CA THR A 343 29.29 -0.86 -11.38
C THR A 343 27.95 -1.60 -11.38
N LEU A 344 26.87 -0.87 -11.66
CA LEU A 344 25.51 -1.40 -11.71
C LEU A 344 24.98 -1.35 -13.15
N VAL A 345 24.65 -2.51 -13.72
CA VAL A 345 24.03 -2.62 -15.06
C VAL A 345 22.72 -3.38 -14.95
N ILE A 346 21.60 -2.76 -15.36
CA ILE A 346 20.32 -3.47 -15.46
C ILE A 346 19.84 -3.47 -16.91
N ILE A 347 19.61 -4.67 -17.44
CA ILE A 347 19.35 -4.89 -18.87
C ILE A 347 17.85 -4.82 -19.21
N LYS A 348 16.96 -5.10 -18.25
CA LYS A 348 15.49 -4.99 -18.37
C LYS A 348 14.86 -4.68 -17.00
N SER A 349 13.92 -3.74 -16.92
CA SER A 349 13.14 -3.50 -15.68
C SER A 349 11.78 -2.82 -15.95
N ALA A 350 10.72 -3.24 -15.25
CA ALA A 350 9.39 -2.62 -15.26
C ALA A 350 8.94 -2.30 -13.82
N GLY A 351 8.30 -1.15 -13.58
CA GLY A 351 7.83 -0.76 -12.23
C GLY A 351 7.37 0.69 -12.10
N LYS A 352 6.66 1.05 -11.01
CA LYS A 352 6.18 2.43 -10.78
C LYS A 352 7.35 3.39 -10.51
N THR A 353 8.24 3.06 -9.58
CA THR A 353 9.39 3.90 -9.21
C THR A 353 10.64 3.04 -9.09
N VAL A 354 11.75 3.46 -9.69
CA VAL A 354 13.05 2.81 -9.45
C VAL A 354 14.10 3.86 -9.17
N SER A 355 14.69 3.77 -7.98
CA SER A 355 15.76 4.65 -7.51
C SER A 355 17.05 3.85 -7.35
N ARG A 356 18.17 4.43 -7.75
CA ARG A 356 19.45 3.69 -7.78
C ARG A 356 20.57 4.57 -7.26
N SER A 357 21.46 4.00 -6.45
CA SER A 357 22.67 4.66 -5.98
C SER A 357 23.88 3.78 -6.24
N ALA A 358 24.92 4.31 -6.89
CA ALA A 358 26.16 3.55 -7.10
C ALA A 358 27.41 4.42 -6.88
N THR A 359 28.44 3.87 -6.23
CA THR A 359 29.77 4.52 -6.16
C THR A 359 30.63 4.25 -7.41
N GLY A 360 30.07 3.57 -8.41
CA GLY A 360 30.67 3.36 -9.74
C GLY A 360 29.71 3.75 -10.87
N THR A 361 29.89 3.19 -12.06
CA THR A 361 29.03 3.44 -13.23
C THR A 361 27.64 2.79 -13.06
N ALA A 362 26.56 3.54 -13.30
CA ALA A 362 25.19 3.02 -13.21
C ALA A 362 24.46 3.12 -14.56
N SER A 363 24.07 1.99 -15.16
CA SER A 363 23.38 1.97 -16.46
C SER A 363 22.04 1.26 -16.43
N ILE A 364 21.08 1.84 -17.17
CA ILE A 364 19.77 1.27 -17.44
C ILE A 364 19.64 1.02 -18.92
N THR A 365 19.35 -0.21 -19.29
CA THR A 365 19.02 -0.60 -20.65
C THR A 365 17.59 -1.16 -20.65
N LYS A 366 16.75 -0.78 -21.63
CA LYS A 366 15.39 -1.30 -21.87
C LYS A 366 14.46 -1.34 -20.63
N ALA A 367 14.06 -0.17 -20.11
CA ALA A 367 13.15 -0.07 -18.96
C ALA A 367 11.83 0.66 -19.28
N ALA A 368 10.73 0.32 -18.58
CA ALA A 368 9.42 0.97 -18.71
C ALA A 368 8.86 1.33 -17.31
N GLN A 369 8.81 2.62 -16.96
CA GLN A 369 8.56 3.07 -15.58
C GLN A 369 7.74 4.38 -15.50
N LYS A 370 7.18 4.74 -14.33
CA LYS A 370 6.59 6.09 -14.12
C LYS A 370 7.69 7.10 -13.78
N THR A 371 8.57 6.74 -12.84
CA THR A 371 9.72 7.55 -12.42
C THR A 371 11.00 6.73 -12.43
N ALA A 372 12.06 7.28 -13.03
CA ALA A 372 13.41 6.71 -13.01
C ALA A 372 14.43 7.73 -12.48
N SER A 373 15.22 7.34 -11.47
CA SER A 373 16.29 8.16 -10.88
C SER A 373 17.59 7.36 -10.72
N ILE A 374 18.74 8.05 -10.84
CA ILE A 374 20.07 7.48 -10.63
C ILE A 374 20.96 8.49 -9.92
N THR A 375 21.53 8.10 -8.80
CA THR A 375 22.66 8.77 -8.15
C THR A 375 23.91 7.93 -8.41
N SER A 376 24.97 8.52 -8.98
CA SER A 376 26.17 7.75 -9.34
C SER A 376 27.43 8.60 -9.32
N THR A 377 28.48 8.18 -8.61
CA THR A 377 29.77 8.88 -8.68
C THR A 377 30.55 8.61 -9.98
N GLY A 378 30.18 7.57 -10.73
CA GLY A 378 30.71 7.21 -12.05
C GLY A 378 29.96 7.85 -13.22
N THR A 379 29.79 7.12 -14.34
CA THR A 379 29.14 7.66 -15.56
C THR A 379 27.74 7.07 -15.79
N PRO A 380 26.65 7.67 -15.26
CA PRO A 380 25.35 7.06 -15.41
C PRO A 380 24.84 7.13 -16.84
N SER A 381 24.17 6.06 -17.29
CA SER A 381 23.58 6.02 -18.63
C SER A 381 22.19 5.39 -18.71
N PHE A 382 21.35 5.95 -19.57
CA PHE A 382 20.04 5.40 -19.90
C PHE A 382 19.99 5.06 -21.38
N ARG A 383 19.69 3.80 -21.73
CA ARG A 383 19.50 3.33 -23.11
C ARG A 383 18.13 2.70 -23.26
N LYS A 384 17.34 3.18 -24.21
CA LYS A 384 16.02 2.58 -24.55
C LYS A 384 15.04 2.54 -23.36
N THR A 385 15.10 3.54 -22.47
CA THR A 385 14.19 3.68 -21.32
C THR A 385 12.97 4.52 -21.67
N VAL A 386 11.79 4.06 -21.24
CA VAL A 386 10.49 4.74 -21.31
C VAL A 386 10.08 5.14 -19.88
N ALA A 387 9.96 6.44 -19.61
CA ALA A 387 9.45 6.92 -18.33
C ALA A 387 8.52 8.15 -18.50
N ARG A 388 7.70 8.46 -17.49
CA ARG A 388 6.97 9.75 -17.42
C ARG A 388 7.89 10.86 -16.90
N LEU A 389 8.70 10.54 -15.89
CA LEU A 389 9.71 11.40 -15.28
C LEU A 389 11.06 10.69 -15.24
N ILE A 390 12.11 11.38 -15.72
CA ILE A 390 13.50 11.04 -15.40
C ILE A 390 14.02 12.20 -14.54
N GLY A 391 14.14 11.99 -13.23
CA GLY A 391 14.42 13.06 -12.26
C GLY A 391 15.43 12.62 -11.19
N GLY A 392 16.12 13.58 -10.58
CA GLY A 392 17.09 13.32 -9.53
C GLY A 392 18.36 12.61 -10.01
N ILE A 393 18.77 12.83 -11.26
CA ILE A 393 20.07 12.32 -11.73
C ILE A 393 21.17 13.21 -11.14
N SER A 394 21.96 12.67 -10.21
CA SER A 394 23.13 13.35 -9.64
C SER A 394 24.37 12.52 -9.90
N SER A 395 25.40 13.13 -10.48
CA SER A 395 26.67 12.47 -10.73
C SER A 395 27.89 13.35 -10.51
N THR A 396 28.92 12.81 -9.88
CA THR A 396 30.26 13.41 -9.81
C THR A 396 31.12 13.09 -11.05
N GLY A 397 30.52 12.49 -12.09
CA GLY A 397 31.13 12.16 -13.37
C GLY A 397 30.32 12.71 -14.55
N SER A 398 30.35 12.00 -15.69
CA SER A 398 29.61 12.38 -16.91
C SER A 398 28.33 11.55 -17.09
N VAL A 399 27.23 12.20 -17.47
CA VAL A 399 25.91 11.59 -17.65
C VAL A 399 25.57 11.49 -19.13
N THR A 400 25.13 10.31 -19.59
CA THR A 400 24.64 10.14 -20.97
C THR A 400 23.22 9.57 -21.03
N VAL A 401 22.28 10.32 -21.60
CA VAL A 401 20.88 9.89 -21.76
C VAL A 401 20.57 9.62 -23.24
N ALA A 402 20.23 8.36 -23.55
CA ALA A 402 19.81 7.86 -24.86
C ALA A 402 18.46 7.09 -24.74
N ALA A 403 17.40 7.79 -24.37
CA ALA A 403 16.06 7.21 -24.20
C ALA A 403 15.43 6.80 -25.56
N GLY A 404 14.68 5.69 -25.56
CA GLY A 404 13.93 5.21 -26.72
C GLY A 404 12.44 5.49 -26.50
N ARG A 405 11.72 5.94 -27.55
CA ARG A 405 10.26 6.26 -27.59
C ARG A 405 9.63 6.55 -26.22
N ALA A 406 9.55 7.83 -25.85
CA ALA A 406 9.20 8.20 -24.48
C ALA A 406 7.98 9.13 -24.42
N LEU A 407 7.03 8.80 -23.54
CA LEU A 407 5.89 9.65 -23.12
C LEU A 407 6.33 10.73 -22.11
N LEU A 408 7.53 11.31 -22.30
CA LEU A 408 8.25 12.08 -21.27
C LEU A 408 7.70 13.51 -21.08
N GLN A 409 7.37 13.85 -19.83
CA GLN A 409 6.99 15.21 -19.45
C GLN A 409 8.20 16.06 -19.01
N THR A 410 9.14 15.51 -18.23
CA THR A 410 10.27 16.29 -17.67
C THR A 410 11.55 15.46 -17.56
N ILE A 411 12.70 16.08 -17.87
CA ILE A 411 14.04 15.53 -17.67
C ILE A 411 14.90 16.55 -16.90
N SER A 412 15.44 16.14 -15.75
CA SER A 412 16.34 16.95 -14.90
C SER A 412 17.64 16.19 -14.60
N ILE A 413 18.79 16.82 -14.86
CA ILE A 413 20.13 16.21 -14.68
C ILE A 413 21.04 17.21 -13.95
N ALA A 414 21.80 16.73 -12.97
CA ALA A 414 22.94 17.42 -12.38
C ALA A 414 24.20 16.54 -12.52
N ALA A 415 25.24 17.06 -13.19
CA ALA A 415 26.52 16.37 -13.39
C ALA A 415 27.69 17.29 -13.04
N SER A 416 28.80 16.77 -12.51
CA SER A 416 30.01 17.59 -12.38
C SER A 416 30.88 17.57 -13.65
N GLY A 417 30.82 16.49 -14.43
CA GLY A 417 31.52 16.34 -15.71
C GLY A 417 30.70 16.85 -16.90
N THR A 418 30.36 15.95 -17.83
CA THR A 418 29.56 16.28 -19.03
C THR A 418 28.15 15.71 -18.94
N ALA A 419 27.12 16.51 -19.21
CA ALA A 419 25.74 16.06 -19.41
C ALA A 419 25.38 15.98 -20.91
N SER A 420 25.16 14.76 -21.43
CA SER A 420 24.93 14.49 -22.85
C SER A 420 23.59 13.84 -23.15
N PHE A 421 22.94 14.27 -24.25
CA PHE A 421 21.65 13.74 -24.72
C PHE A 421 21.71 13.36 -26.20
N ILE A 422 21.48 12.08 -26.53
CA ILE A 422 21.79 11.55 -27.88
C ILE A 422 20.55 11.36 -28.78
N ARG A 423 19.38 10.91 -28.27
CA ARG A 423 18.16 10.68 -29.11
C ARG A 423 16.83 10.88 -28.34
N ARG A 424 15.91 11.73 -28.88
CA ARG A 424 14.46 11.89 -28.58
C ARG A 424 14.06 12.16 -27.10
N ALA A 425 12.79 12.43 -26.79
CA ALA A 425 12.16 13.75 -26.72
C ALA A 425 11.47 13.87 -25.34
N GLY A 426 11.50 15.04 -24.69
CA GLY A 426 10.77 15.33 -23.45
C GLY A 426 10.09 16.70 -23.54
N LYS A 427 8.93 16.89 -22.91
CA LYS A 427 8.22 18.19 -22.97
C LYS A 427 9.08 19.32 -22.35
N ILE A 428 9.76 19.04 -21.24
CA ILE A 428 10.66 19.96 -20.52
C ILE A 428 12.03 19.29 -20.32
N ILE A 429 13.12 19.99 -20.64
CA ILE A 429 14.50 19.50 -20.52
C ILE A 429 15.36 20.55 -19.80
N SER A 430 15.91 20.20 -18.63
CA SER A 430 16.67 21.11 -17.75
C SER A 430 17.97 20.48 -17.22
N PRO A 431 19.01 20.30 -18.05
CA PRO A 431 20.30 19.83 -17.59
C PRO A 431 21.14 20.94 -16.95
N SER A 432 21.78 20.63 -15.83
CA SER A 432 22.86 21.40 -15.22
C SER A 432 24.15 20.58 -15.20
N SER A 433 25.28 21.23 -15.48
CA SER A 433 26.60 20.59 -15.41
C SER A 433 27.68 21.54 -14.90
N THR A 434 28.63 21.11 -14.06
CA THR A 434 29.80 21.99 -13.77
C THR A 434 30.86 21.93 -14.88
N GLY A 435 30.94 20.85 -15.64
CA GLY A 435 31.78 20.75 -16.84
C GLY A 435 31.07 21.26 -18.10
N SER A 436 30.45 20.37 -18.87
CA SER A 436 29.83 20.74 -20.16
C SER A 436 28.43 20.14 -20.37
N VAL A 437 27.59 20.80 -21.16
CA VAL A 437 26.28 20.30 -21.58
C VAL A 437 26.26 20.14 -23.09
N THR A 438 25.98 18.93 -23.59
CA THR A 438 25.87 18.65 -25.04
C THR A 438 24.53 18.04 -25.42
N GLN A 439 23.86 18.64 -26.41
CA GLN A 439 22.60 18.13 -26.97
C GLN A 439 22.79 17.70 -28.44
N GLY A 440 22.44 16.44 -28.71
CA GLY A 440 22.59 15.79 -30.00
C GLY A 440 21.52 16.17 -31.05
N PRO A 441 21.75 15.77 -32.31
CA PRO A 441 21.06 16.28 -33.51
C PRO A 441 19.56 15.94 -33.67
N ARG A 442 18.95 15.24 -32.70
CA ARG A 442 17.55 14.79 -32.73
C ARG A 442 16.80 15.08 -31.42
N GLY A 443 17.25 16.09 -30.66
CA GLY A 443 16.57 16.56 -29.46
C GLY A 443 15.31 17.36 -29.83
N ILE A 444 14.13 16.81 -29.51
CA ILE A 444 12.84 17.47 -29.67
C ILE A 444 12.30 17.72 -28.27
N GLY A 445 12.03 18.97 -27.90
CA GLY A 445 11.40 19.32 -26.63
C GLY A 445 10.61 20.60 -26.73
N LYS A 446 9.53 20.76 -25.95
CA LYS A 446 8.74 22.01 -25.99
C LYS A 446 9.50 23.13 -25.31
N ILE A 447 10.11 22.87 -24.15
CA ILE A 447 10.87 23.85 -23.35
C ILE A 447 12.24 23.27 -23.01
N VAL A 448 13.32 24.03 -23.22
CA VAL A 448 14.70 23.62 -22.96
C VAL A 448 15.45 24.74 -22.25
N SER A 449 16.08 24.44 -21.11
CA SER A 449 16.80 25.40 -20.25
C SER A 449 18.10 24.82 -19.68
N PRO A 450 19.19 24.70 -20.48
CA PRO A 450 20.45 24.16 -20.01
C PRO A 450 21.26 25.20 -19.23
N SER A 451 21.95 24.74 -18.18
CA SER A 451 22.96 25.51 -17.45
C SER A 451 24.30 24.77 -17.39
N SER A 452 25.42 25.49 -17.51
CA SER A 452 26.75 24.90 -17.35
C SER A 452 27.77 25.89 -16.77
N THR A 453 28.77 25.45 -16.00
CA THR A 453 29.92 26.34 -15.70
C THR A 453 31.04 26.30 -16.77
N GLY A 454 31.12 25.24 -17.57
CA GLY A 454 31.93 25.23 -18.80
C GLY A 454 31.13 25.49 -20.08
N THR A 455 31.13 24.55 -21.03
CA THR A 455 30.59 24.76 -22.40
C THR A 455 29.18 24.18 -22.58
N VAL A 456 28.26 24.94 -23.18
CA VAL A 456 26.94 24.47 -23.63
C VAL A 456 26.89 24.35 -25.15
N SER A 457 26.70 23.15 -25.68
CA SER A 457 26.59 22.88 -27.13
C SER A 457 25.24 22.25 -27.49
N VAL A 458 24.51 22.86 -28.41
CA VAL A 458 23.19 22.37 -28.86
C VAL A 458 23.15 22.24 -30.38
N ARG A 459 22.97 21.02 -30.90
CA ARG A 459 22.94 20.76 -32.36
C ARG A 459 21.55 20.28 -32.82
N LYS A 460 21.02 20.89 -33.88
CA LYS A 460 19.78 20.55 -34.63
C LYS A 460 18.53 20.33 -33.74
N ALA A 461 18.25 21.24 -32.81
CA ALA A 461 17.06 21.15 -31.95
C ALA A 461 15.85 21.87 -32.56
N ILE A 462 14.69 21.20 -32.63
CA ILE A 462 13.38 21.77 -33.03
C ILE A 462 12.56 22.00 -31.75
N ALA A 463 12.95 22.99 -30.94
CA ALA A 463 12.41 23.21 -29.60
C ALA A 463 12.19 24.71 -29.30
N THR A 464 11.36 25.06 -28.31
CA THR A 464 11.31 26.42 -27.72
C THR A 464 12.28 26.50 -26.53
N LEU A 465 13.59 26.66 -26.78
CA LEU A 465 14.54 27.09 -25.74
C LEU A 465 14.11 28.42 -25.12
N ARG A 466 14.07 28.47 -23.79
CA ARG A 466 13.63 29.64 -23.02
C ARG A 466 14.81 30.47 -22.50
N SER A 467 15.82 29.82 -21.95
CA SER A 467 17.05 30.46 -21.45
C SER A 467 18.24 29.49 -21.56
N ILE A 468 19.44 30.02 -21.77
CA ILE A 468 20.71 29.29 -21.64
C ILE A 468 21.61 30.11 -20.73
N ALA A 469 22.16 29.48 -19.70
CA ALA A 469 23.15 30.09 -18.81
C ALA A 469 24.46 29.30 -18.90
N SER A 470 25.57 29.95 -19.18
CA SER A 470 26.88 29.29 -19.24
C SER A 470 27.98 30.20 -18.74
N THR A 471 28.86 29.78 -17.84
CA THR A 471 30.04 30.62 -17.52
C THR A 471 31.20 30.45 -18.52
N GLY A 472 31.19 29.38 -19.34
CA GLY A 472 32.08 29.19 -20.48
C GLY A 472 31.43 29.48 -21.84
N THR A 473 31.74 28.66 -22.84
CA THR A 473 31.31 28.88 -24.24
C THR A 473 29.92 28.34 -24.53
N VAL A 474 29.12 29.06 -25.33
CA VAL A 474 27.82 28.61 -25.80
C VAL A 474 27.83 28.43 -27.32
N SER A 475 27.48 27.24 -27.83
CA SER A 475 27.33 26.96 -29.27
C SER A 475 25.93 26.42 -29.62
N VAL A 476 25.27 27.00 -30.63
CA VAL A 476 24.02 26.45 -31.20
C VAL A 476 24.14 26.31 -32.71
N LEU A 477 23.78 25.14 -33.24
CA LEU A 477 23.81 24.82 -34.66
C LEU A 477 22.42 24.35 -35.16
N LYS A 478 21.76 25.13 -36.03
CA LYS A 478 20.45 24.91 -36.69
C LYS A 478 19.22 24.90 -35.76
N ARG A 479 18.30 25.88 -35.91
CA ARG A 479 17.01 25.94 -35.19
C ARG A 479 15.96 26.87 -35.83
N ALA A 480 14.67 26.61 -35.63
CA ALA A 480 13.55 27.54 -35.89
C ALA A 480 12.76 27.78 -34.59
N GLY A 481 12.65 29.02 -34.09
CA GLY A 481 11.90 29.37 -32.86
C GLY A 481 11.66 30.88 -32.73
N LYS A 482 10.64 31.31 -31.96
CA LYS A 482 10.13 32.70 -31.98
C LYS A 482 10.93 33.73 -31.14
N THR A 483 11.41 33.40 -29.93
CA THR A 483 12.17 34.33 -29.05
C THR A 483 13.30 33.60 -28.31
N ILE A 484 14.47 34.22 -28.14
CA ILE A 484 15.66 33.60 -27.49
C ILE A 484 16.44 34.62 -26.64
N THR A 485 16.69 34.31 -25.36
CA THR A 485 17.63 35.04 -24.48
C THR A 485 18.80 34.13 -24.09
N ARG A 486 20.05 34.62 -24.21
CA ARG A 486 21.27 33.87 -23.86
C ARG A 486 22.26 34.75 -23.12
N THR A 487 22.81 34.23 -22.03
CA THR A 487 23.81 34.93 -21.22
C THR A 487 25.00 34.00 -21.01
N ALA A 488 26.21 34.49 -21.31
CA ALA A 488 27.45 33.79 -20.98
C ALA A 488 28.56 34.72 -20.47
N SER A 489 29.48 34.23 -19.64
CA SER A 489 30.74 34.95 -19.36
C SER A 489 31.87 34.55 -20.33
N GLY A 490 31.71 33.50 -21.13
CA GLY A 490 32.63 33.16 -22.23
C GLY A 490 32.15 33.65 -23.59
N ALA A 491 32.55 32.96 -24.67
CA ALA A 491 32.11 33.25 -26.03
C ALA A 491 30.71 32.67 -26.35
N VAL A 492 29.93 33.37 -27.16
CA VAL A 492 28.62 32.90 -27.64
C VAL A 492 28.62 32.79 -29.16
N SER A 493 28.40 31.59 -29.70
CA SER A 493 28.25 31.34 -31.13
C SER A 493 26.84 30.84 -31.49
N LEU A 494 26.34 31.35 -32.62
CA LEU A 494 25.05 30.97 -33.18
C LEU A 494 25.17 30.77 -34.69
N THR A 495 24.87 29.56 -35.17
CA THR A 495 24.74 29.26 -36.61
C THR A 495 23.38 28.62 -36.86
N VAL A 496 22.54 29.23 -37.70
CA VAL A 496 21.18 28.73 -38.01
C VAL A 496 21.05 28.57 -39.54
N ARG A 497 19.96 27.96 -40.01
CA ARG A 497 19.49 28.04 -41.40
C ARG A 497 18.02 28.41 -41.36
N ALA A 498 17.65 29.42 -42.16
CA ALA A 498 16.32 29.94 -42.50
C ALA A 498 15.13 29.45 -41.65
N GLY A 499 14.59 30.33 -40.81
CA GLY A 499 13.30 30.21 -40.15
C GLY A 499 12.82 31.57 -39.63
N ARG A 500 11.50 31.78 -39.49
CA ARG A 500 10.92 33.03 -38.93
C ARG A 500 11.24 33.14 -37.43
N VAL A 501 12.26 33.91 -37.06
CA VAL A 501 12.60 34.25 -35.67
C VAL A 501 12.24 35.72 -35.41
N VAL A 502 11.55 36.00 -34.30
CA VAL A 502 11.02 37.34 -33.97
C VAL A 502 12.04 38.17 -33.21
N MET A 503 12.72 37.60 -32.21
CA MET A 503 13.73 38.33 -31.42
C MET A 503 14.83 37.41 -30.89
N ILE A 504 16.08 37.86 -30.95
CA ILE A 504 17.23 37.22 -30.30
C ILE A 504 17.97 38.24 -29.44
N ALA A 505 18.24 37.92 -28.18
CA ALA A 505 19.15 38.66 -27.30
C ALA A 505 20.35 37.77 -26.89
N LEU A 506 21.56 38.19 -27.22
CA LEU A 506 22.83 37.52 -26.88
C LEU A 506 23.68 38.46 -26.04
N THR A 507 24.09 38.04 -24.84
CA THR A 507 25.03 38.80 -24.01
C THR A 507 26.20 37.93 -23.60
N ALA A 508 27.43 38.41 -23.80
CA ALA A 508 28.66 37.71 -23.49
C ALA A 508 29.72 38.65 -22.85
N VAL A 509 30.56 38.14 -21.95
CA VAL A 509 31.82 38.85 -21.60
C VAL A 509 32.90 38.57 -22.67
N GLY A 510 32.84 37.41 -23.33
CA GLY A 510 33.66 37.08 -24.50
C GLY A 510 33.03 37.47 -25.85
N THR A 511 33.55 36.90 -26.94
CA THR A 511 33.09 37.22 -28.29
C THR A 511 31.68 36.71 -28.59
N VAL A 512 30.88 37.48 -29.31
CA VAL A 512 29.58 37.05 -29.85
C VAL A 512 29.68 36.86 -31.35
N SER A 513 29.35 35.67 -31.87
CA SER A 513 29.36 35.38 -33.31
C SER A 513 28.02 34.81 -33.80
N VAL A 514 27.48 35.42 -34.84
CA VAL A 514 26.24 35.02 -35.49
C VAL A 514 26.52 34.75 -36.97
N ARG A 515 26.15 33.57 -37.48
CA ARG A 515 26.31 33.22 -38.89
C ARG A 515 25.02 32.70 -39.54
N ARG A 516 24.77 33.05 -40.81
CA ARG A 516 23.72 32.48 -41.70
C ARG A 516 22.27 32.62 -41.20
N GLN A 517 21.73 33.83 -41.05
CA GLN A 517 20.43 34.10 -40.37
C GLN A 517 19.39 34.87 -41.21
N ALA A 518 18.12 34.85 -40.79
CA ALA A 518 17.07 35.78 -41.20
C ALA A 518 16.13 36.08 -40.00
N LEU A 519 16.10 37.33 -39.50
CA LEU A 519 15.50 37.70 -38.20
C LEU A 519 14.62 38.96 -38.30
N LYS A 520 13.70 39.18 -37.34
CA LYS A 520 13.00 40.46 -37.20
C LYS A 520 13.80 41.45 -36.35
N VAL A 521 14.10 41.11 -35.09
CA VAL A 521 14.91 41.93 -34.18
C VAL A 521 16.08 41.12 -33.62
N ILE A 522 17.26 41.73 -33.48
CA ILE A 522 18.41 41.14 -32.80
C ILE A 522 19.07 42.16 -31.86
N VAL A 523 19.48 41.70 -30.67
CA VAL A 523 20.22 42.44 -29.66
C VAL A 523 21.49 41.66 -29.33
N LEU A 524 22.66 42.28 -29.48
CA LEU A 524 23.98 41.69 -29.27
C LEU A 524 24.74 42.53 -28.24
N GLY A 525 25.19 41.90 -27.15
CA GLY A 525 25.99 42.50 -26.09
C GLY A 525 27.29 41.73 -25.93
N SER A 526 28.45 42.40 -25.97
CA SER A 526 29.76 41.81 -25.74
C SER A 526 30.69 42.78 -25.02
N THR A 527 31.58 42.30 -24.15
CA THR A 527 32.74 43.10 -23.69
C THR A 527 34.03 42.77 -24.47
N ALA A 528 33.90 42.10 -25.62
CA ALA A 528 34.98 41.81 -26.57
C ALA A 528 34.46 42.08 -28.00
N ALA A 529 34.69 41.18 -28.96
CA ALA A 529 34.27 41.35 -30.35
C ALA A 529 32.87 40.79 -30.64
N VAL A 530 32.15 41.45 -31.56
CA VAL A 530 30.88 40.98 -32.12
C VAL A 530 31.07 40.72 -33.62
N SER A 531 30.61 39.57 -34.12
CA SER A 531 30.61 39.27 -35.56
C SER A 531 29.24 38.79 -36.04
N PHE A 532 28.82 39.30 -37.19
CA PHE A 532 27.60 38.90 -37.88
C PHE A 532 27.92 38.61 -39.34
N VAL A 533 27.74 37.36 -39.78
CA VAL A 533 28.22 36.88 -41.09
C VAL A 533 27.10 36.21 -41.88
N LYS A 534 26.86 36.61 -43.13
CA LYS A 534 25.92 35.98 -44.08
C LYS A 534 24.45 35.97 -43.60
N GLY A 535 23.91 37.03 -43.01
CA GLY A 535 22.54 37.02 -42.43
C GLY A 535 21.67 38.25 -42.75
N MET A 536 20.39 38.22 -42.39
CA MET A 536 19.43 39.31 -42.59
C MET A 536 18.66 39.64 -41.29
N ALA A 537 18.40 40.91 -40.98
CA ALA A 537 17.50 41.32 -39.89
C ALA A 537 16.74 42.63 -40.16
N GLN A 538 15.55 42.87 -39.58
CA GLN A 538 14.92 44.20 -39.69
C GLN A 538 15.58 45.22 -38.75
N THR A 539 15.78 44.87 -37.48
CA THR A 539 16.38 45.76 -36.48
C THR A 539 17.53 45.06 -35.76
N VAL A 540 18.68 45.73 -35.65
CA VAL A 540 19.87 45.25 -34.94
C VAL A 540 20.26 46.26 -33.87
N ARG A 541 20.44 45.80 -32.63
CA ARG A 541 21.04 46.57 -31.53
C ARG A 541 22.34 45.92 -31.11
N ILE A 542 23.45 46.66 -31.09
CA ILE A 542 24.76 46.12 -30.70
C ILE A 542 25.38 47.00 -29.60
N THR A 543 25.79 46.36 -28.52
CA THR A 543 26.62 46.93 -27.46
C THR A 543 27.92 46.12 -27.40
N ALA A 544 29.04 46.72 -27.78
CA ALA A 544 30.34 46.05 -27.81
C ALA A 544 31.45 47.01 -27.40
N THR A 545 32.46 46.52 -26.67
CA THR A 545 33.69 47.27 -26.35
C THR A 545 34.85 46.94 -27.29
N GLY A 546 34.79 45.81 -28.00
CA GLY A 546 35.76 45.42 -29.03
C GLY A 546 35.24 45.56 -30.47
N LEU A 547 35.91 44.90 -31.41
CA LEU A 547 35.62 45.01 -32.85
C LEU A 547 34.22 44.50 -33.22
N VAL A 548 33.52 45.24 -34.07
CA VAL A 548 32.22 44.83 -34.66
C VAL A 548 32.40 44.52 -36.14
N ALA A 549 32.35 43.24 -36.51
CA ALA A 549 32.46 42.76 -37.88
C ALA A 549 31.10 42.39 -38.47
N ILE A 550 30.72 43.05 -39.57
CA ILE A 550 29.49 42.75 -40.32
C ILE A 550 29.88 42.35 -41.74
N ILE A 551 29.61 41.10 -42.11
CA ILE A 551 30.11 40.52 -43.37
C ILE A 551 28.94 39.88 -44.13
N TRP A 552 28.66 40.35 -45.35
CA TRP A 552 27.63 39.79 -46.24
C TRP A 552 26.23 39.77 -45.59
N ALA A 553 25.79 40.90 -45.04
CA ALA A 553 24.54 41.01 -44.28
C ALA A 553 23.54 42.02 -44.88
N ARG A 554 22.25 41.85 -44.60
CA ARG A 554 21.18 42.80 -44.99
C ARG A 554 20.38 43.27 -43.78
N PHE A 555 20.24 44.59 -43.61
CA PHE A 555 19.51 45.17 -42.50
C PHE A 555 18.51 46.24 -42.93
N ARG A 556 17.57 46.61 -42.05
CA ARG A 556 16.72 47.80 -42.23
C ARG A 556 17.08 48.92 -41.25
N TYR A 557 17.48 48.59 -40.02
CA TYR A 557 17.93 49.54 -39.00
C TYR A 557 19.04 48.94 -38.10
N ILE A 558 20.10 49.69 -37.81
CA ILE A 558 21.15 49.35 -36.82
C ILE A 558 21.32 50.48 -35.79
N THR A 559 21.29 50.13 -34.50
CA THR A 559 21.57 51.07 -33.41
C THR A 559 22.71 50.57 -32.53
N THR A 560 23.70 51.41 -32.30
CA THR A 560 24.83 51.13 -31.39
C THR A 560 24.85 52.19 -30.27
N PRO A 561 24.17 51.94 -29.14
CA PRO A 561 23.89 52.98 -28.15
C PRO A 561 25.10 53.46 -27.36
N ASN A 562 26.19 52.70 -27.25
CA ASN A 562 27.46 53.12 -26.66
C ASN A 562 28.57 52.18 -27.13
N ALA A 563 29.36 52.62 -28.11
CA ALA A 563 30.53 51.89 -28.58
C ALA A 563 31.78 52.61 -28.08
N GLY A 564 32.31 52.18 -26.93
CA GLY A 564 33.71 52.42 -26.57
C GLY A 564 34.65 51.47 -27.32
N GLY A 565 34.36 51.16 -28.58
CA GLY A 565 34.99 50.13 -29.39
C GLY A 565 35.40 50.69 -30.75
N LYS A 566 36.70 50.61 -31.03
CA LYS A 566 37.45 51.51 -31.92
C LYS A 566 37.26 51.26 -33.44
N TYR A 567 36.56 50.20 -33.88
CA TYR A 567 36.43 49.85 -35.33
C TYR A 567 35.11 49.13 -35.68
N ILE A 568 34.33 49.69 -36.61
CA ILE A 568 33.21 49.01 -37.31
C ILE A 568 33.67 48.69 -38.72
N THR A 569 33.60 47.42 -39.13
CA THR A 569 33.92 47.00 -40.51
C THR A 569 32.70 46.36 -41.17
N THR A 570 32.24 46.93 -42.29
CA THR A 570 31.22 46.34 -43.16
C THR A 570 31.85 45.89 -44.47
N SER A 571 31.52 44.68 -44.95
CA SER A 571 31.93 44.21 -46.28
C SER A 571 30.75 43.61 -47.03
N ARG A 572 30.48 44.15 -48.23
CA ARG A 572 29.41 43.71 -49.16
C ARG A 572 28.02 43.60 -48.50
N SER A 573 27.56 44.67 -47.85
CA SER A 573 26.27 44.75 -47.15
C SER A 573 25.36 45.83 -47.78
N THR A 574 24.05 45.59 -47.84
CA THR A 574 23.08 46.51 -48.48
C THR A 574 22.02 47.02 -47.49
N GLY A 575 21.67 48.32 -47.55
CA GLY A 575 20.55 48.92 -46.81
C GLY A 575 20.86 49.26 -45.34
N VAL A 576 22.11 49.58 -45.03
CA VAL A 576 22.56 49.74 -43.65
C VAL A 576 22.39 51.19 -43.20
N GLN A 577 21.47 51.46 -42.26
CA GLN A 577 21.43 52.70 -41.48
C GLN A 577 22.12 52.49 -40.13
N ILE A 578 23.24 53.19 -39.89
CA ILE A 578 24.01 53.13 -38.63
C ILE A 578 23.72 54.39 -37.81
N THR A 579 23.17 54.22 -36.61
CA THR A 579 23.13 55.27 -35.59
C THR A 579 24.11 54.94 -34.48
N SER A 580 25.19 55.71 -34.36
CA SER A 580 26.21 55.56 -33.31
C SER A 580 26.08 56.63 -32.23
N GLY A 581 26.16 56.24 -30.96
CA GLY A 581 26.31 57.19 -29.84
C GLY A 581 27.60 58.03 -29.93
N SER A 582 27.61 59.14 -29.20
CA SER A 582 28.63 60.19 -29.17
C SER A 582 29.90 59.80 -28.38
N ALA A 583 30.60 58.77 -28.83
CA ALA A 583 31.94 58.43 -28.33
C ALA A 583 33.04 58.89 -29.32
N PRO A 584 34.06 59.65 -28.88
CA PRO A 584 35.18 60.08 -29.72
C PRO A 584 36.12 58.91 -30.08
N GLY A 585 36.63 58.89 -31.33
CA GLY A 585 37.66 57.93 -31.78
C GLY A 585 37.18 56.69 -32.55
N ASN A 586 35.92 56.66 -33.01
CA ASN A 586 35.38 55.52 -33.77
C ASN A 586 35.76 55.60 -35.26
N GLN A 587 36.46 54.60 -35.80
CA GLN A 587 36.70 54.44 -37.24
C GLN A 587 35.64 53.50 -37.84
N ILE A 588 35.04 53.92 -38.95
CA ILE A 588 34.11 53.09 -39.74
C ILE A 588 34.79 52.80 -41.07
N THR A 589 34.98 51.52 -41.38
CA THR A 589 35.50 51.03 -42.66
C THR A 589 34.37 50.31 -43.39
N THR A 590 34.01 50.79 -44.57
CA THR A 590 32.91 50.23 -45.37
C THR A 590 33.38 49.90 -46.77
N ASP A 591 33.08 48.71 -47.28
CA ASP A 591 33.25 48.40 -48.71
C ASP A 591 32.17 49.15 -49.52
N VAL A 592 32.57 49.94 -50.53
CA VAL A 592 31.69 50.79 -51.36
C VAL A 592 30.77 49.90 -52.22
N SER A 593 29.64 49.49 -51.66
CA SER A 593 28.53 48.93 -52.43
C SER A 593 27.24 49.67 -52.07
N ASP A 594 26.57 50.16 -53.10
CA ASP A 594 25.47 51.12 -53.11
C ASP A 594 24.41 50.95 -51.99
N ASN A 595 23.98 52.07 -51.39
CA ASN A 595 22.99 52.25 -50.29
C ASN A 595 23.45 51.95 -48.85
N THR A 596 24.44 52.70 -48.34
CA THR A 596 24.71 52.82 -46.89
C THR A 596 24.52 54.27 -46.43
N ASP A 597 23.50 54.53 -45.62
CA ASP A 597 23.27 55.84 -44.99
C ASP A 597 23.85 55.83 -43.58
N ILE A 598 24.81 56.73 -43.30
CA ILE A 598 25.39 56.89 -41.96
C ILE A 598 24.81 58.15 -41.33
N THR A 599 24.10 58.02 -40.21
CA THR A 599 23.55 59.17 -39.47
C THR A 599 24.25 59.31 -38.12
N THR A 600 25.01 60.39 -37.92
CA THR A 600 25.76 60.66 -36.67
C THR A 600 25.22 61.90 -35.95
N PRO A 601 25.15 61.89 -34.60
CA PRO A 601 25.00 63.11 -33.81
C PRO A 601 26.20 64.06 -34.05
N SER A 602 25.93 65.36 -34.13
CA SER A 602 26.78 66.41 -34.72
C SER A 602 28.07 66.81 -33.97
N SER A 603 28.66 65.96 -33.13
CA SER A 603 29.73 66.43 -32.19
C SER A 603 30.95 65.52 -31.98
N ALA A 604 31.33 64.65 -32.92
CA ALA A 604 32.63 63.94 -32.83
C ALA A 604 33.32 63.74 -34.19
N SER A 605 34.60 64.11 -34.28
CA SER A 605 35.47 63.85 -35.44
C SER A 605 35.65 62.34 -35.66
N LYS A 606 35.40 61.87 -36.89
CA LYS A 606 35.56 60.46 -37.28
C LYS A 606 36.20 60.35 -38.66
N GLN A 607 37.14 59.42 -38.80
CA GLN A 607 37.66 59.00 -40.10
C GLN A 607 36.71 57.97 -40.71
N ILE A 608 36.14 58.32 -41.86
CA ILE A 608 35.45 57.37 -42.75
C ILE A 608 36.49 56.95 -43.79
N THR A 609 36.85 55.68 -43.81
CA THR A 609 37.71 55.11 -44.87
C THR A 609 36.80 54.28 -45.76
N ALA A 610 36.61 54.76 -47.00
CA ALA A 610 35.89 54.06 -48.06
C ALA A 610 36.76 52.98 -48.71
#